data_AF-A0A5J4T480-F1
#
_entry.id   AF-A0A5J4T480-F1
#
_cell.length_a   1.000
_cell.length_b   1.000
_cell.length_c   1.000
_cell.angle_alpha   90.00
_cell.angle_beta   90.00
_cell.angle_gamma   90.00
#
_symmetry.space_group_name_H-M   'P 1'
#
loop_
_entity.id
_entity.type
_entity.pdbx_description
1 polymer ?
#
loop_
_entity_poly.entity_id
_entity_poly.type
_entity_poly.pdbx_seq_one_letter_code
_entity_poly.pdbx_strand_id
1 'polypeptide(L)'
;MKTTKGWVIIGILLCLCSSCRNEQKNKDSLSSFVTAISTEEIPEKSERTQIDKLFDDFIYNFTSNPKLQQKRILFPLSYNNLNYSSKIQKKDWQHDSLYANENSYMLIFEKEEDMELPKDTSLTSVQVEWILPESHIMKKYCFRRIKKVWYLEAINVFAYEKGEGENFIDFFFRFSNDSSFQQKRIKEPLTFVTNDPDDDFSIIKTTLTLNQWIVFKPEFPIGKISNIDYGQQNNIGSMKKIIALKSIGNGFSNTLYFQRKQGKWELYKFEDISN
;
A
#
# COMPACT_ATOMS: atom_id res chain seq x y z
N MET A 1 2.26 27.20 -62.75
CA MET A 1 3.23 26.94 -63.84
C MET A 1 4.46 26.28 -63.23
N LYS A 2 4.88 25.09 -63.70
CA LYS A 2 6.16 24.37 -63.44
C LYS A 2 6.61 24.25 -61.96
N THR A 3 6.67 23.06 -61.34
CA THR A 3 7.82 22.09 -61.37
C THR A 3 9.18 22.76 -61.08
N THR A 4 10.09 22.21 -60.26
CA THR A 4 10.47 20.78 -60.21
C THR A 4 11.13 20.36 -58.88
N LYS A 5 11.02 19.06 -58.61
CA LYS A 5 11.82 18.18 -57.76
C LYS A 5 13.35 18.41 -57.85
N GLY A 6 14.08 17.98 -56.81
CA GLY A 6 15.53 17.73 -56.85
C GLY A 6 16.01 16.93 -55.63
N TRP A 7 16.47 15.68 -55.84
CA TRP A 7 17.10 14.80 -54.84
C TRP A 7 18.41 14.30 -55.45
N VAL A 8 19.52 14.33 -54.70
CA VAL A 8 20.82 13.75 -55.10
C VAL A 8 21.44 13.06 -53.89
N ILE A 9 22.19 11.99 -54.12
CA ILE A 9 22.55 10.95 -53.15
C ILE A 9 24.07 10.66 -53.22
N ILE A 10 24.62 10.17 -52.09
CA ILE A 10 25.93 9.49 -51.93
C ILE A 10 27.19 10.38 -51.92
N GLY A 11 28.11 10.01 -51.02
CA GLY A 11 29.44 10.58 -50.84
C GLY A 11 30.23 9.83 -49.75
N ILE A 12 30.33 8.51 -49.85
CA ILE A 12 31.17 7.71 -48.93
C ILE A 12 32.64 7.90 -49.35
N LEU A 13 33.51 8.28 -48.42
CA LEU A 13 34.96 8.23 -48.60
C LEU A 13 35.62 7.42 -47.48
N LEU A 14 36.07 6.22 -47.83
CA LEU A 14 37.00 5.43 -47.02
C LEU A 14 38.43 5.85 -47.34
N CYS A 15 39.20 6.23 -46.34
CA CYS A 15 40.66 6.24 -46.42
C CYS A 15 41.23 5.42 -45.26
N LEU A 16 41.93 4.33 -45.62
CA LEU A 16 42.63 3.42 -44.71
C LEU A 16 44.11 3.81 -44.61
N CYS A 17 44.64 3.80 -43.39
CA CYS A 17 46.01 3.35 -43.04
C CYS A 17 45.93 2.94 -41.54
N SER A 18 46.31 1.74 -41.08
CA SER A 18 47.55 0.96 -41.30
C SER A 18 48.77 1.65 -40.67
N SER A 19 49.56 1.07 -39.76
CA SER A 19 49.55 -0.23 -39.06
C SER A 19 50.32 -0.05 -37.70
N CYS A 20 50.54 -0.98 -36.75
CA CYS A 20 50.54 -2.44 -36.60
C CYS A 20 49.97 -2.82 -35.19
N ARG A 21 49.67 -4.06 -34.74
CA ARG A 21 50.14 -5.45 -34.99
C ARG A 21 51.42 -5.82 -34.18
N ASN A 22 51.53 -6.89 -33.37
CA ASN A 22 50.62 -8.00 -33.00
C ASN A 22 51.00 -8.67 -31.65
N GLU A 23 50.01 -9.35 -31.01
CA GLU A 23 50.07 -10.70 -30.37
C GLU A 23 51.16 -11.08 -29.30
N GLN A 24 51.03 -12.14 -28.48
CA GLN A 24 49.98 -13.19 -28.39
C GLN A 24 49.70 -13.66 -26.94
N LYS A 25 48.70 -14.55 -26.81
CA LYS A 25 48.23 -15.20 -25.57
C LYS A 25 49.25 -16.19 -25.00
N ASN A 26 49.09 -16.55 -23.73
CA ASN A 26 49.01 -17.97 -23.38
C ASN A 26 48.02 -18.23 -22.24
N LYS A 27 47.73 -19.51 -21.96
CA LYS A 27 46.67 -19.97 -21.05
C LYS A 27 47.11 -21.27 -20.36
N ASP A 28 46.91 -21.38 -19.04
CA ASP A 28 46.20 -22.48 -18.36
C ASP A 28 46.64 -22.76 -16.89
N SER A 29 45.69 -23.34 -16.15
CA SER A 29 45.81 -24.21 -14.96
C SER A 29 46.55 -23.76 -13.68
N LEU A 30 45.73 -23.59 -12.62
CA LEU A 30 45.81 -24.31 -11.34
C LEU A 30 47.04 -24.14 -10.41
N SER A 31 46.86 -23.39 -9.32
CA SER A 31 47.11 -23.92 -7.97
C SER A 31 46.37 -23.10 -6.88
N SER A 32 46.04 -23.75 -5.77
CA SER A 32 45.31 -23.17 -4.63
C SER A 32 46.24 -22.56 -3.57
N PHE A 33 45.92 -21.37 -3.08
CA PHE A 33 46.25 -20.98 -1.70
C PHE A 33 45.04 -20.33 -1.03
N VAL A 34 44.68 -20.86 0.13
CA VAL A 34 43.64 -20.29 1.00
C VAL A 34 44.29 -19.23 1.87
N THR A 35 43.82 -17.99 1.76
CA THR A 35 44.07 -16.95 2.75
C THR A 35 42.73 -16.38 3.18
N ALA A 36 42.30 -16.69 4.40
CA ALA A 36 41.11 -16.10 4.97
C ALA A 36 41.39 -14.62 5.28
N ILE A 37 40.70 -13.71 4.60
CA ILE A 37 40.62 -12.30 4.98
C ILE A 37 39.16 -11.96 5.15
N SER A 38 38.74 -11.80 6.40
CA SER A 38 37.44 -11.23 6.76
C SER A 38 37.47 -9.73 6.53
N THR A 39 36.82 -9.26 5.47
CA THR A 39 36.54 -7.84 5.27
C THR A 39 35.03 -7.63 5.31
N GLU A 40 34.53 -7.16 6.45
CA GLU A 40 33.16 -6.67 6.59
C GLU A 40 32.99 -5.36 5.82
N GLU A 41 32.51 -5.40 4.57
CA GLU A 41 32.13 -4.18 3.86
C GLU A 41 30.95 -4.41 2.90
N ILE A 42 30.01 -3.46 2.89
CA ILE A 42 28.79 -3.40 2.05
C ILE A 42 27.66 -4.44 2.34
N PRO A 43 26.98 -4.34 3.51
CA PRO A 43 25.56 -4.71 3.62
C PRO A 43 24.63 -3.53 3.25
N GLU A 44 25.03 -2.31 3.61
CA GLU A 44 24.11 -1.16 3.76
C GLU A 44 23.47 -0.67 2.45
N LYS A 45 23.95 -1.09 1.27
CA LYS A 45 23.38 -0.71 -0.03
C LYS A 45 22.33 -1.70 -0.53
N SER A 46 22.55 -3.00 -0.34
CA SER A 46 21.62 -4.07 -0.70
C SER A 46 20.39 -4.06 0.21
N GLU A 47 20.59 -3.96 1.53
CA GLU A 47 19.52 -3.88 2.53
C GLU A 47 18.57 -2.69 2.26
N ARG A 48 19.12 -1.51 1.97
CA ARG A 48 18.34 -0.32 1.59
C ARG A 48 17.47 -0.57 0.35
N THR A 49 17.94 -1.32 -0.64
CA THR A 49 17.11 -1.69 -1.81
C THR A 49 16.13 -2.83 -1.57
N GLN A 50 16.29 -3.60 -0.48
CA GLN A 50 15.35 -4.66 -0.12
C GLN A 50 14.12 -4.07 0.58
N ILE A 51 14.29 -3.16 1.55
CA ILE A 51 13.16 -2.53 2.25
C ILE A 51 12.28 -1.65 1.35
N ASP A 52 12.81 -1.14 0.22
CA ASP A 52 12.05 -0.32 -0.74
C ASP A 52 11.36 -1.14 -1.85
N LYS A 53 11.42 -2.49 -1.79
CA LYS A 53 10.87 -3.39 -2.82
C LYS A 53 9.34 -3.38 -2.85
N LEU A 54 8.72 -3.69 -1.72
CA LEU A 54 7.29 -3.52 -1.45
C LEU A 54 7.07 -2.22 -0.68
N PHE A 55 5.84 -1.70 -0.67
CA PHE A 55 5.51 -0.57 0.19
C PHE A 55 5.41 -0.99 1.66
N ASP A 56 4.84 -2.17 1.93
CA ASP A 56 4.58 -2.70 3.27
C ASP A 56 5.87 -2.90 4.09
N ASP A 57 6.91 -3.45 3.46
CA ASP A 57 8.26 -3.56 4.03
C ASP A 57 8.83 -2.18 4.40
N PHE A 58 8.70 -1.20 3.50
CA PHE A 58 9.19 0.16 3.68
C PHE A 58 8.46 0.86 4.82
N ILE A 59 7.12 0.81 4.83
CA ILE A 59 6.30 1.62 5.74
C ILE A 59 6.41 1.11 7.17
N TYR A 60 6.48 -0.21 7.39
CA TYR A 60 6.79 -0.81 8.69
C TYR A 60 8.14 -0.32 9.26
N ASN A 61 9.16 -0.23 8.41
CA ASN A 61 10.46 0.33 8.79
C ASN A 61 10.41 1.85 8.99
N PHE A 62 9.61 2.58 8.19
CA PHE A 62 9.43 4.03 8.30
C PHE A 62 8.71 4.44 9.58
N THR A 63 7.70 3.68 10.03
CA THR A 63 6.96 3.93 11.28
C THR A 63 7.74 3.52 12.52
N SER A 64 8.60 2.50 12.44
CA SER A 64 9.31 1.95 13.59
C SER A 64 10.69 2.58 13.87
N ASN A 65 11.31 3.25 12.89
CA ASN A 65 12.69 3.74 12.99
C ASN A 65 12.81 5.26 12.76
N PRO A 66 12.91 6.08 13.81
CA PRO A 66 13.03 7.55 13.70
C PRO A 66 14.20 8.02 12.83
N LYS A 67 15.34 7.31 12.85
CA LYS A 67 16.55 7.65 12.07
C LYS A 67 16.37 7.34 10.57
N LEU A 68 15.62 6.28 10.24
CA LEU A 68 15.24 6.00 8.86
C LEU A 68 14.17 7.00 8.40
N GLN A 69 13.13 7.23 9.21
CA GLN A 69 12.04 8.14 8.92
C GLN A 69 12.55 9.53 8.51
N GLN A 70 13.43 10.14 9.31
CA GLN A 70 14.00 11.46 9.00
C GLN A 70 14.93 11.49 7.77
N LYS A 71 15.41 10.32 7.27
CA LYS A 71 16.12 10.17 5.99
C LYS A 71 15.17 9.91 4.80
N ARG A 72 13.92 9.52 5.07
CA ARG A 72 12.89 9.14 4.08
C ARG A 72 11.78 10.19 3.93
N ILE A 73 12.05 11.44 4.32
CA ILE A 73 11.15 12.58 4.16
C ILE A 73 11.82 13.62 3.25
N LEU A 74 11.09 14.14 2.26
CA LEU A 74 11.55 15.22 1.40
C LEU A 74 11.40 16.58 2.11
N PHE A 75 12.41 16.97 2.88
CA PHE A 75 12.42 18.28 3.54
C PHE A 75 12.80 19.43 2.61
N PRO A 76 12.18 20.63 2.76
CA PRO A 76 11.12 20.96 3.71
C PRO A 76 9.77 20.38 3.28
N LEU A 77 9.16 19.58 4.15
CA LEU A 77 8.02 18.71 3.84
C LEU A 77 6.76 19.55 3.61
N SER A 78 6.09 19.33 2.48
CA SER A 78 4.83 20.00 2.17
C SER A 78 3.73 19.60 3.16
N TYR A 79 3.07 20.58 3.78
CA TYR A 79 1.96 20.35 4.69
C TYR A 79 0.78 21.24 4.28
N ASN A 80 -0.26 20.63 3.72
CA ASN A 80 -1.51 21.29 3.38
C ASN A 80 -2.57 20.87 4.38
N ASN A 81 -3.30 21.83 4.96
CA ASN A 81 -4.36 21.59 5.91
C ASN A 81 -5.55 22.50 5.61
N LEU A 82 -6.62 21.90 5.05
CA LEU A 82 -7.83 22.58 4.61
C LEU A 82 -7.50 23.75 3.68
N ASN A 83 -7.59 24.98 4.18
CA ASN A 83 -7.37 26.21 3.42
C ASN A 83 -5.96 26.83 3.63
N TYR A 84 -5.04 26.10 4.27
CA TYR A 84 -3.72 26.58 4.67
C TYR A 84 -2.58 25.67 4.20
N SER A 85 -1.59 26.24 3.50
CA SER A 85 -0.39 25.54 3.06
C SER A 85 0.85 26.06 3.79
N SER A 86 1.67 25.15 4.31
CA SER A 86 2.95 25.44 4.96
C SER A 86 4.01 24.39 4.62
N LYS A 87 5.20 24.51 5.23
CA LYS A 87 6.28 23.52 5.07
C LYS A 87 6.95 23.23 6.41
N ILE A 88 7.02 21.95 6.78
CA ILE A 88 7.68 21.47 8.00
C ILE A 88 9.18 21.34 7.72
N GLN A 89 10.02 21.99 8.54
CA GLN A 89 11.48 21.89 8.42
C GLN A 89 11.98 20.61 9.10
N LYS A 90 13.16 20.13 8.69
CA LYS A 90 13.79 18.92 9.27
C LYS A 90 14.00 18.99 10.80
N LYS A 91 14.21 20.21 11.33
CA LYS A 91 14.36 20.49 12.78
C LYS A 91 13.03 20.48 13.54
N ASP A 92 11.91 20.68 12.85
CA ASP A 92 10.57 20.81 13.43
C ASP A 92 9.76 19.50 13.27
N TRP A 93 10.33 18.50 12.60
CA TRP A 93 9.76 17.16 12.49
C TRP A 93 9.94 16.36 13.77
N GLN A 94 8.82 15.92 14.35
CA GLN A 94 8.77 14.92 15.41
C GLN A 94 8.47 13.55 14.78
N HIS A 95 8.94 12.47 15.41
CA HIS A 95 8.68 11.12 14.92
C HIS A 95 7.18 10.80 14.95
N ASP A 96 6.65 10.35 13.81
CA ASP A 96 5.24 9.97 13.65
C ASP A 96 5.16 8.47 13.36
N SER A 97 4.69 7.67 14.32
CA SER A 97 4.57 6.21 14.18
C SER A 97 3.42 5.78 13.26
N LEU A 98 2.62 6.72 12.74
CA LEU A 98 1.41 6.45 11.96
C LEU A 98 0.53 5.41 12.69
N TYR A 99 0.09 4.37 12.00
CA TYR A 99 -0.74 3.30 12.54
C TYR A 99 0.03 2.24 13.35
N ALA A 100 1.36 2.30 13.48
CA ALA A 100 2.13 1.20 14.11
C ALA A 100 1.87 1.01 15.62
N ASN A 101 1.15 1.93 16.26
CA ASN A 101 0.72 1.84 17.65
C ASN A 101 -0.76 1.40 17.81
N GLU A 102 -1.46 1.06 16.72
CA GLU A 102 -2.79 0.44 16.77
C GLU A 102 -2.71 -1.09 16.81
N ASN A 103 -3.82 -1.76 17.08
CA ASN A 103 -3.92 -3.23 16.96
C ASN A 103 -3.90 -3.68 15.47
N SER A 104 -4.49 -2.87 14.58
CA SER A 104 -4.70 -3.20 13.17
C SER A 104 -4.80 -1.95 12.29
N TYR A 105 -4.70 -2.16 10.97
CA TYR A 105 -5.05 -1.18 9.94
C TYR A 105 -6.06 -1.78 8.95
N MET A 106 -6.78 -0.91 8.23
CA MET A 106 -7.68 -1.34 7.15
C MET A 106 -7.05 -1.15 5.78
N LEU A 107 -7.49 -1.95 4.84
CA LEU A 107 -7.42 -1.68 3.42
C LEU A 107 -8.84 -1.65 2.86
N ILE A 108 -9.24 -0.51 2.28
CA ILE A 108 -10.57 -0.30 1.67
C ILE A 108 -10.47 -0.55 0.16
N PHE A 109 -11.27 -1.48 -0.38
CA PHE A 109 -11.34 -1.81 -1.81
C PHE A 109 -12.78 -1.82 -2.34
N GLU A 110 -12.96 -1.87 -3.67
CA GLU A 110 -14.25 -2.14 -4.32
C GLU A 110 -14.39 -3.54 -4.90
N LYS A 111 -13.26 -4.21 -5.17
CA LYS A 111 -13.18 -5.48 -5.88
C LYS A 111 -12.16 -6.40 -5.23
N GLU A 112 -12.36 -7.71 -5.41
CA GLU A 112 -11.41 -8.73 -4.96
C GLU A 112 -10.09 -8.68 -5.76
N GLU A 113 -10.10 -8.25 -7.03
CA GLU A 113 -8.88 -8.08 -7.86
C GLU A 113 -7.93 -6.98 -7.35
N ASP A 114 -8.46 -5.93 -6.72
CA ASP A 114 -7.66 -4.82 -6.17
C ASP A 114 -6.90 -5.26 -4.89
N MET A 115 -7.28 -6.37 -4.24
CA MET A 115 -6.67 -6.85 -2.99
C MET A 115 -5.23 -7.34 -3.14
N GLU A 116 -4.76 -7.55 -4.38
CA GLU A 116 -3.37 -7.93 -4.68
C GLU A 116 -2.42 -6.72 -4.78
N LEU A 117 -2.93 -5.48 -4.84
CA LEU A 117 -2.13 -4.26 -4.99
C LEU A 117 -1.03 -4.04 -3.92
N PRO A 118 -1.18 -4.43 -2.64
CA PRO A 118 -0.09 -4.34 -1.66
C PRO A 118 1.16 -5.13 -2.06
N LYS A 119 1.00 -6.17 -2.89
CA LYS A 119 2.08 -7.02 -3.41
C LYS A 119 2.73 -6.44 -4.68
N ASP A 120 2.19 -5.36 -5.27
CA ASP A 120 2.71 -4.81 -6.52
C ASP A 120 4.02 -4.04 -6.31
N THR A 121 5.12 -4.71 -6.64
CA THR A 121 6.47 -4.11 -6.67
C THR A 121 6.65 -3.05 -7.76
N SER A 122 5.67 -2.79 -8.64
CA SER A 122 5.71 -1.74 -9.68
C SER A 122 5.32 -0.35 -9.16
N LEU A 123 4.51 -0.26 -8.11
CA LEU A 123 3.92 0.98 -7.58
C LEU A 123 4.92 2.14 -7.42
N THR A 124 4.43 3.36 -7.67
CA THR A 124 5.26 4.59 -7.58
C THR A 124 4.65 5.67 -6.68
N SER A 125 3.39 5.54 -6.31
CA SER A 125 2.70 6.40 -5.33
C SER A 125 1.83 5.52 -4.44
N VAL A 126 1.82 5.79 -3.13
CA VAL A 126 0.93 5.17 -2.13
C VAL A 126 0.59 6.24 -1.09
N GLN A 127 -0.61 6.22 -0.53
CA GLN A 127 -0.96 7.11 0.58
C GLN A 127 -1.36 6.32 1.83
N VAL A 128 -0.81 6.68 2.98
CA VAL A 128 -1.32 6.22 4.28
C VAL A 128 -2.29 7.27 4.79
N GLU A 129 -3.45 6.85 5.30
CA GLU A 129 -4.55 7.74 5.61
C GLU A 129 -5.02 7.59 7.06
N TRP A 130 -5.24 8.71 7.73
CA TRP A 130 -6.13 8.77 8.89
C TRP A 130 -7.47 9.38 8.47
N ILE A 131 -8.55 8.65 8.71
CA ILE A 131 -9.93 9.11 8.53
C ILE A 131 -10.53 9.31 9.92
N LEU A 132 -11.14 10.47 10.16
CA LEU A 132 -11.69 10.87 11.46
C LEU A 132 -13.19 11.18 11.32
N PRO A 133 -14.08 10.16 11.29
CA PRO A 133 -15.43 10.31 10.74
C PRO A 133 -16.31 11.30 11.49
N GLU A 134 -16.19 11.43 12.81
CA GLU A 134 -16.94 12.44 13.59
C GLU A 134 -16.69 13.87 13.07
N SER A 135 -15.43 14.16 12.75
CA SER A 135 -14.98 15.47 12.25
C SER A 135 -15.08 15.63 10.73
N HIS A 136 -15.32 14.53 10.00
CA HIS A 136 -15.30 14.45 8.53
C HIS A 136 -13.96 14.89 7.92
N ILE A 137 -12.86 14.71 8.66
CA ILE A 137 -11.49 15.02 8.23
C ILE A 137 -10.79 13.75 7.75
N MET A 138 -10.01 13.87 6.67
CA MET A 138 -9.04 12.89 6.22
C MET A 138 -7.64 13.52 6.17
N LYS A 139 -6.63 12.82 6.68
CA LYS A 139 -5.20 13.19 6.63
C LYS A 139 -4.45 12.12 5.84
N LYS A 140 -4.12 12.40 4.59
CA LYS A 140 -3.25 11.56 3.74
C LYS A 140 -1.77 11.93 3.95
N TYR A 141 -0.91 10.93 4.07
CA TYR A 141 0.54 11.01 3.99
C TYR A 141 0.94 10.45 2.63
N CYS A 142 1.41 11.31 1.72
CA CYS A 142 1.68 10.95 0.34
C CYS A 142 3.13 10.46 0.18
N PHE A 143 3.29 9.18 -0.15
CA PHE A 143 4.58 8.56 -0.39
C PHE A 143 4.81 8.34 -1.89
N ARG A 144 6.01 8.68 -2.37
CA ARG A 144 6.40 8.50 -3.77
C ARG A 144 7.74 7.77 -3.90
N ARG A 145 7.83 6.82 -4.82
CA ARG A 145 9.04 6.03 -5.08
C ARG A 145 9.94 6.71 -6.12
N ILE A 146 11.05 7.27 -5.66
CA ILE A 146 12.03 8.00 -6.47
C ILE A 146 13.27 7.11 -6.62
N LYS A 147 13.60 6.71 -7.87
CA LYS A 147 14.77 5.86 -8.19
C LYS A 147 14.83 4.56 -7.35
N LYS A 148 13.70 3.85 -7.24
CA LYS A 148 13.50 2.64 -6.41
C LYS A 148 13.64 2.84 -4.89
N VAL A 149 13.39 4.06 -4.39
CA VAL A 149 13.39 4.38 -2.95
C VAL A 149 12.15 5.19 -2.59
N TRP A 150 11.41 4.80 -1.55
CA TRP A 150 10.22 5.52 -1.11
C TRP A 150 10.57 6.75 -0.26
N TYR A 151 9.81 7.83 -0.42
CA TYR A 151 9.88 9.01 0.43
C TYR A 151 8.49 9.58 0.72
N LEU A 152 8.26 10.06 1.94
CA LEU A 152 7.13 10.96 2.26
C LEU A 152 7.41 12.32 1.61
N GLU A 153 6.51 12.77 0.74
CA GLU A 153 6.66 14.05 0.01
C GLU A 153 5.69 15.15 0.44
N ALA A 154 4.51 14.76 0.94
CA ALA A 154 3.49 15.70 1.42
C ALA A 154 2.62 15.06 2.50
N ILE A 155 2.06 15.91 3.36
CA ILE A 155 0.91 15.58 4.20
C ILE A 155 -0.22 16.51 3.80
N ASN A 156 -1.38 15.94 3.48
CA ASN A 156 -2.57 16.66 3.02
C ASN A 156 -3.73 16.32 3.95
N VAL A 157 -4.24 17.33 4.68
CA VAL A 157 -5.45 17.25 5.51
C VAL A 157 -6.58 17.98 4.79
N PHE A 158 -7.72 17.33 4.60
CA PHE A 158 -8.90 17.91 3.95
C PHE A 158 -10.19 17.39 4.60
N ALA A 159 -11.29 18.12 4.42
CA ALA A 159 -12.62 17.64 4.76
C ALA A 159 -13.15 16.75 3.61
N TYR A 160 -13.76 15.61 3.94
CA TYR A 160 -14.45 14.77 2.96
C TYR A 160 -15.96 15.04 3.01
N GLU A 161 -16.62 15.00 1.86
CA GLU A 161 -18.06 15.24 1.78
C GLU A 161 -18.86 13.98 2.17
N LYS A 162 -20.00 14.18 2.82
CA LYS A 162 -20.99 13.11 3.02
C LYS A 162 -21.56 12.59 1.70
N GLY A 163 -21.65 13.44 0.69
CA GLY A 163 -22.35 13.16 -0.56
C GLY A 163 -23.87 13.01 -0.34
N GLU A 164 -24.56 12.56 -1.39
CA GLU A 164 -25.99 12.23 -1.30
C GLU A 164 -26.20 10.74 -0.98
N GLY A 165 -27.02 10.46 0.04
CA GLY A 165 -27.31 9.10 0.51
C GLY A 165 -26.36 8.62 1.61
N GLU A 166 -26.16 7.30 1.70
CA GLU A 166 -25.34 6.69 2.76
C GLU A 166 -23.88 6.53 2.32
N ASN A 167 -23.01 7.42 2.82
CA ASN A 167 -21.56 7.32 2.70
C ASN A 167 -21.06 6.04 3.37
N PHE A 168 -20.14 5.32 2.70
CA PHE A 168 -19.61 4.08 3.24
C PHE A 168 -18.74 4.26 4.49
N ILE A 169 -17.96 5.35 4.59
CA ILE A 169 -17.14 5.64 5.77
C ILE A 169 -18.03 5.89 6.98
N ASP A 170 -19.02 6.77 6.86
CA ASP A 170 -19.95 7.11 7.93
C ASP A 170 -20.81 5.89 8.34
N PHE A 171 -21.25 5.09 7.36
CA PHE A 171 -21.90 3.81 7.60
C PHE A 171 -20.99 2.86 8.38
N PHE A 172 -19.74 2.67 7.95
CA PHE A 172 -18.84 1.69 8.52
C PHE A 172 -18.38 2.09 9.94
N PHE A 173 -18.13 3.38 10.15
CA PHE A 173 -17.87 3.94 11.46
C PHE A 173 -19.03 3.66 12.43
N ARG A 174 -20.28 3.87 11.99
CA ARG A 174 -21.45 3.49 12.79
C ARG A 174 -21.60 1.98 12.95
N PHE A 175 -21.36 1.19 11.91
CA PHE A 175 -21.39 -0.28 11.95
C PHE A 175 -20.40 -0.84 12.97
N SER A 176 -19.24 -0.19 13.14
CA SER A 176 -18.21 -0.56 14.12
C SER A 176 -18.58 -0.20 15.57
N ASN A 177 -19.31 0.92 15.78
CA ASN A 177 -19.52 1.51 17.12
C ASN A 177 -20.96 1.43 17.67
N ASP A 178 -21.97 1.09 16.86
CA ASP A 178 -23.37 0.92 17.25
C ASP A 178 -23.83 -0.53 16.98
N SER A 179 -23.75 -1.39 17.99
CA SER A 179 -24.09 -2.82 17.88
C SER A 179 -25.54 -3.08 17.47
N SER A 180 -26.47 -2.16 17.79
CA SER A 180 -27.88 -2.30 17.41
C SER A 180 -28.11 -1.96 15.94
N PHE A 181 -27.33 -1.02 15.39
CA PHE A 181 -27.26 -0.76 13.96
C PHE A 181 -26.51 -1.87 13.23
N GLN A 182 -25.40 -2.37 13.78
CA GLN A 182 -24.60 -3.45 13.21
C GLN A 182 -25.46 -4.68 12.89
N GLN A 183 -26.21 -5.20 13.88
CA GLN A 183 -27.10 -6.37 13.68
C GLN A 183 -28.16 -6.12 12.60
N LYS A 184 -28.74 -4.90 12.54
CA LYS A 184 -29.73 -4.50 11.52
C LYS A 184 -29.13 -4.29 10.12
N ARG A 185 -27.79 -4.37 9.99
CA ARG A 185 -27.02 -4.15 8.76
C ARG A 185 -26.16 -5.36 8.39
N ILE A 186 -26.49 -6.53 8.92
CA ILE A 186 -25.95 -7.82 8.49
C ILE A 186 -27.06 -8.54 7.72
N LYS A 187 -26.73 -9.03 6.52
CA LYS A 187 -27.60 -9.93 5.77
C LYS A 187 -27.66 -11.26 6.51
N GLU A 188 -28.85 -11.67 6.94
CA GLU A 188 -29.07 -13.00 7.51
C GLU A 188 -29.57 -14.00 6.44
N PRO A 189 -29.03 -15.23 6.37
CA PRO A 189 -27.79 -15.68 7.01
C PRO A 189 -26.54 -15.04 6.36
N LEU A 190 -25.56 -14.72 7.20
CA LEU A 190 -24.29 -14.12 6.79
C LEU A 190 -23.42 -15.21 6.17
N THR A 191 -22.88 -14.98 4.96
CA THR A 191 -21.93 -15.93 4.36
C THR A 191 -20.60 -15.85 5.11
N PHE A 192 -20.03 -17.00 5.46
CA PHE A 192 -18.73 -17.09 6.13
C PHE A 192 -17.80 -18.04 5.39
N VAL A 193 -16.52 -17.68 5.31
CA VAL A 193 -15.45 -18.50 4.73
C VAL A 193 -14.30 -18.55 5.73
N THR A 194 -13.71 -19.72 5.92
CA THR A 194 -12.52 -19.90 6.76
C THR A 194 -11.61 -20.98 6.16
N ASN A 195 -10.33 -20.98 6.54
CA ASN A 195 -9.44 -22.12 6.34
C ASN A 195 -10.07 -23.40 6.92
N ASP A 196 -9.86 -24.54 6.26
CA ASP A 196 -10.20 -25.86 6.82
C ASP A 196 -9.08 -26.31 7.79
N PRO A 197 -9.39 -26.70 9.04
CA PRO A 197 -8.38 -27.15 9.99
C PRO A 197 -7.78 -28.53 9.66
N ASP A 198 -8.39 -29.30 8.75
CA ASP A 198 -7.93 -30.63 8.33
C ASP A 198 -7.23 -30.65 6.95
N ASP A 199 -7.26 -29.54 6.17
CA ASP A 199 -6.57 -29.38 4.87
C ASP A 199 -6.12 -27.92 4.62
N ASP A 200 -4.81 -27.68 4.76
CA ASP A 200 -4.09 -26.40 4.54
C ASP A 200 -4.41 -25.69 3.20
N PHE A 201 -4.93 -26.40 2.19
CA PHE A 201 -5.19 -25.87 0.85
C PHE A 201 -6.68 -25.62 0.57
N SER A 202 -7.58 -25.89 1.52
CA SER A 202 -9.02 -25.80 1.31
C SER A 202 -9.72 -24.77 2.21
N ILE A 203 -10.92 -24.35 1.79
CA ILE A 203 -11.70 -23.32 2.48
C ILE A 203 -13.13 -23.80 2.75
N ILE A 204 -13.53 -23.80 4.03
CA ILE A 204 -14.89 -24.11 4.46
C ILE A 204 -15.76 -22.88 4.20
N LYS A 205 -16.76 -23.03 3.32
CA LYS A 205 -17.79 -22.03 3.08
C LYS A 205 -19.09 -22.42 3.77
N THR A 206 -19.48 -21.64 4.78
CA THR A 206 -20.65 -21.88 5.63
C THR A 206 -21.45 -20.57 5.82
N THR A 207 -22.30 -20.52 6.84
CA THR A 207 -23.04 -19.31 7.24
C THR A 207 -23.09 -19.11 8.75
N LEU A 208 -23.06 -17.84 9.17
CA LEU A 208 -23.25 -17.44 10.57
C LEU A 208 -24.64 -16.84 10.77
N THR A 209 -25.25 -17.18 11.91
CA THR A 209 -26.35 -16.43 12.53
C THR A 209 -25.83 -15.15 13.18
N LEU A 210 -26.70 -14.19 13.49
CA LEU A 210 -26.31 -12.96 14.21
C LEU A 210 -25.62 -13.25 15.56
N ASN A 211 -26.03 -14.30 16.28
CA ASN A 211 -25.42 -14.69 17.54
C ASN A 211 -23.99 -15.22 17.36
N GLN A 212 -23.74 -16.02 16.33
CA GLN A 212 -22.39 -16.50 16.02
C GLN A 212 -21.50 -15.36 15.52
N TRP A 213 -22.03 -14.45 14.70
CA TRP A 213 -21.30 -13.24 14.28
C TRP A 213 -20.75 -12.46 15.49
N ILE A 214 -21.56 -12.24 16.54
CA ILE A 214 -21.12 -11.51 17.75
C ILE A 214 -19.88 -12.16 18.40
N VAL A 215 -19.72 -13.48 18.30
CA VAL A 215 -18.58 -14.24 18.83
C VAL A 215 -17.37 -14.22 17.90
N PHE A 216 -17.57 -14.40 16.58
CA PHE A 216 -16.49 -14.53 15.60
C PHE A 216 -16.03 -13.20 14.97
N LYS A 217 -16.74 -12.09 15.17
CA LYS A 217 -16.40 -10.82 14.53
C LYS A 217 -15.11 -10.19 15.09
N PRO A 218 -14.25 -9.61 14.24
CA PRO A 218 -13.04 -8.91 14.68
C PRO A 218 -13.28 -7.77 15.69
N GLU A 219 -12.20 -7.31 16.30
CA GLU A 219 -12.14 -5.96 16.84
C GLU A 219 -12.23 -4.93 15.71
N PHE A 220 -13.03 -3.88 15.91
CA PHE A 220 -13.07 -2.72 15.03
C PHE A 220 -12.35 -1.54 15.70
N PRO A 221 -11.64 -0.68 14.94
CA PRO A 221 -11.01 0.50 15.50
C PRO A 221 -12.06 1.53 15.94
N ILE A 222 -11.72 2.28 16.99
CA ILE A 222 -12.62 3.20 17.69
C ILE A 222 -12.19 4.64 17.41
N GLY A 223 -13.15 5.54 17.12
CA GLY A 223 -12.93 6.97 16.89
C GLY A 223 -12.27 7.36 15.55
N LYS A 224 -11.25 6.62 15.10
CA LYS A 224 -10.50 6.86 13.85
C LYS A 224 -10.32 5.58 13.05
N ILE A 225 -10.07 5.72 11.74
CA ILE A 225 -9.80 4.61 10.82
C ILE A 225 -8.46 4.89 10.13
N SER A 226 -7.56 3.90 10.12
CA SER A 226 -6.35 3.87 9.29
C SER A 226 -6.63 3.15 7.97
N ASN A 227 -6.27 3.75 6.84
CA ASN A 227 -6.32 3.11 5.51
C ASN A 227 -4.97 3.22 4.79
N ILE A 228 -4.70 2.34 3.83
CA ILE A 228 -3.61 2.49 2.86
C ILE A 228 -4.18 2.43 1.44
N ASP A 229 -3.95 3.50 0.68
CA ASP A 229 -4.38 3.70 -0.69
C ASP A 229 -3.19 3.49 -1.64
N TYR A 230 -3.13 2.30 -2.24
CA TYR A 230 -2.17 1.88 -3.25
C TYR A 230 -2.61 2.28 -4.68
N GLY A 231 -3.71 3.03 -4.81
CA GLY A 231 -4.35 3.35 -6.09
C GLY A 231 -5.55 2.46 -6.44
N GLN A 232 -6.11 1.71 -5.47
CA GLN A 232 -7.32 0.91 -5.68
C GLN A 232 -8.56 1.78 -5.97
N GLN A 233 -9.60 1.19 -6.57
CA GLN A 233 -10.79 1.96 -6.95
C GLN A 233 -11.65 2.29 -5.72
N ASN A 234 -11.92 3.59 -5.50
CA ASN A 234 -12.69 4.10 -4.36
C ASN A 234 -13.71 5.17 -4.80
N ASN A 235 -14.64 4.77 -5.66
CA ASN A 235 -15.76 5.55 -6.16
C ASN A 235 -16.84 5.78 -5.09
N ILE A 236 -17.43 6.98 -5.07
CA ILE A 236 -18.60 7.32 -4.23
C ILE A 236 -19.85 6.53 -4.68
N GLY A 237 -19.97 6.30 -5.99
CA GLY A 237 -21.13 5.62 -6.60
C GLY A 237 -21.16 4.09 -6.42
N SER A 238 -20.13 3.47 -5.84
CA SER A 238 -20.02 2.00 -5.80
C SER A 238 -21.16 1.31 -5.04
N MET A 239 -21.46 0.09 -5.48
CA MET A 239 -22.44 -0.81 -4.89
C MET A 239 -21.81 -1.92 -4.05
N LYS A 240 -20.47 -2.00 -4.00
CA LYS A 240 -19.69 -2.93 -3.18
C LYS A 240 -18.50 -2.22 -2.52
N LYS A 241 -18.15 -2.63 -1.31
CA LYS A 241 -16.90 -2.28 -0.63
C LYS A 241 -16.39 -3.49 0.13
N ILE A 242 -15.07 -3.60 0.23
CA ILE A 242 -14.37 -4.66 0.94
C ILE A 242 -13.45 -3.98 1.94
N ILE A 243 -13.48 -4.45 3.19
CA ILE A 243 -12.53 -4.05 4.24
C ILE A 243 -11.67 -5.27 4.55
N ALA A 244 -10.37 -5.23 4.26
CA ALA A 244 -9.42 -6.15 4.86
C ALA A 244 -8.88 -5.51 6.15
N LEU A 245 -9.14 -6.15 7.29
CA LEU A 245 -8.55 -5.83 8.58
C LEU A 245 -7.23 -6.61 8.71
N LYS A 246 -6.11 -5.89 8.78
CA LYS A 246 -4.76 -6.46 8.90
C LYS A 246 -4.20 -6.10 10.26
N SER A 247 -3.88 -7.11 11.07
CA SER A 247 -3.17 -6.89 12.33
C SER A 247 -1.72 -6.49 12.09
N ILE A 248 -1.14 -5.78 13.06
CA ILE A 248 0.23 -5.25 12.95
C ILE A 248 1.20 -6.23 13.61
N GLY A 249 2.18 -6.71 12.83
CA GLY A 249 3.23 -7.62 13.32
C GLY A 249 2.84 -9.11 13.44
N ASN A 250 1.64 -9.51 13.00
CA ASN A 250 1.23 -10.91 12.91
C ASN A 250 0.40 -11.17 11.64
N GLY A 251 0.08 -12.44 11.35
CA GLY A 251 -0.59 -12.87 10.11
C GLY A 251 -2.11 -12.65 10.05
N PHE A 252 -2.74 -12.19 11.15
CA PHE A 252 -4.20 -12.16 11.26
C PHE A 252 -4.86 -11.23 10.23
N SER A 253 -5.87 -11.76 9.54
CA SER A 253 -6.42 -11.17 8.32
C SER A 253 -7.91 -11.52 8.17
N ASN A 254 -8.78 -10.61 8.61
CA ASN A 254 -10.22 -10.71 8.39
C ASN A 254 -10.67 -9.87 7.19
N THR A 255 -11.51 -10.41 6.31
CA THR A 255 -12.06 -9.67 5.17
C THR A 255 -13.58 -9.56 5.26
N LEU A 256 -14.09 -8.32 5.23
CA LEU A 256 -15.51 -7.99 5.41
C LEU A 256 -16.08 -7.37 4.13
N TYR A 257 -17.14 -7.98 3.62
CA TYR A 257 -17.73 -7.66 2.31
C TYR A 257 -19.09 -7.00 2.46
N PHE A 258 -19.18 -5.76 1.99
CA PHE A 258 -20.35 -4.93 2.06
C PHE A 258 -20.96 -4.71 0.68
N GLN A 259 -22.29 -4.68 0.61
CA GLN A 259 -23.03 -4.35 -0.60
C GLN A 259 -24.12 -3.32 -0.31
N ARG A 260 -24.43 -2.47 -1.28
CA ARG A 260 -25.49 -1.46 -1.16
C ARG A 260 -26.79 -1.97 -1.80
N LYS A 261 -27.84 -2.17 -0.99
CA LYS A 261 -29.20 -2.48 -1.46
C LYS A 261 -30.15 -1.33 -1.10
N GLN A 262 -30.98 -0.90 -2.06
CA GLN A 262 -32.01 0.13 -1.81
C GLN A 262 -31.45 1.39 -1.10
N GLY A 263 -30.23 1.81 -1.49
CA GLY A 263 -29.52 2.96 -0.90
C GLY A 263 -28.82 2.71 0.44
N LYS A 264 -28.91 1.51 1.02
CA LYS A 264 -28.35 1.14 2.34
C LYS A 264 -27.25 0.08 2.21
N TRP A 265 -26.17 0.23 2.94
CA TRP A 265 -25.10 -0.78 3.05
C TRP A 265 -25.47 -1.91 4.01
N GLU A 266 -25.10 -3.14 3.66
CA GLU A 266 -25.16 -4.33 4.52
C GLU A 266 -23.88 -5.19 4.37
N LEU A 267 -23.42 -5.80 5.46
CA LEU A 267 -22.43 -6.88 5.43
C LEU A 267 -23.10 -8.15 4.88
N TYR A 268 -22.51 -8.79 3.86
CA TYR A 268 -23.08 -10.00 3.24
C TYR A 268 -22.16 -11.22 3.22
N LYS A 269 -20.84 -11.03 3.36
CA LYS A 269 -19.81 -12.06 3.44
C LYS A 269 -18.73 -11.62 4.44
N PHE A 270 -18.26 -12.55 5.25
CA PHE A 270 -17.11 -12.42 6.14
C PHE A 270 -16.14 -13.57 5.80
N GLU A 271 -14.84 -13.30 5.78
CA GLU A 271 -13.81 -14.32 5.66
C GLU A 271 -12.80 -14.16 6.79
N ASP A 272 -12.46 -15.26 7.44
CA ASP A 272 -11.31 -15.36 8.33
C ASP A 272 -10.31 -16.33 7.74
N ILE A 273 -9.26 -15.79 7.10
CA ILE A 273 -8.21 -16.56 6.42
C ILE A 273 -6.89 -16.35 7.19
N SER A 274 -7.00 -16.32 8.53
CA SER A 274 -5.87 -16.16 9.44
C SER A 274 -5.17 -17.50 9.66
N ASN A 275 -3.85 -17.43 9.83
CA ASN A 275 -2.97 -18.55 10.18
C ASN A 275 -2.43 -18.37 11.61
#